data_AF-A0A925G6L9-F1
#
_entry.id   AF-A0A925G6L9-F1
#
_cell.length_a   1.000
_cell.length_b   1.000
_cell.length_c   1.000
_cell.angle_alpha   90.00
_cell.angle_beta   90.00
_cell.angle_gamma   90.00
#
_symmetry.space_group_name_H-M   'P 1'
#
loop_
_entity.id
_entity.type
_entity.pdbx_description
1 polymer ?
#
loop_
_entity_poly.entity_id
_entity_poly.type
_entity_poly.pdbx_seq_one_letter_code
_entity_poly.pdbx_strand_id
1 'polypeptide(L)'
;MKTLLTIELVPKTSWYKNVRSHVSKEEWDRLRNIIYERAGWVCEICGGKGRKWPVECHEVWLYDDERYVQKLERMIALCPECHEVKHIGLASVRGKQFQAMRHLSKVNGWSMEDARHYVEACFEQWSR
;
A
#
# COMPACT_ATOMS: atom_id res chain seq x y z
N MET A 1 21.12 1.93 -0.38
CA MET A 1 20.15 1.30 -1.31
C MET A 1 18.96 2.25 -1.44
N LYS A 2 18.43 2.48 -2.65
CA LYS A 2 17.25 3.33 -2.83
C LYS A 2 15.99 2.49 -2.61
N THR A 3 15.13 2.88 -1.68
CA THR A 3 13.84 2.22 -1.44
C THR A 3 12.75 3.01 -2.16
N LEU A 4 12.03 2.38 -3.08
CA LEU A 4 10.95 3.02 -3.85
C LEU A 4 9.57 2.54 -3.35
N LEU A 5 9.42 1.25 -3.08
CA LEU A 5 8.22 0.60 -2.59
C LEU A 5 8.47 0.03 -1.19
N THR A 6 7.55 0.29 -0.28
CA THR A 6 7.55 -0.24 1.09
C THR A 6 6.26 -1.01 1.36
N ILE A 7 6.27 -1.86 2.38
CA ILE A 7 5.05 -2.48 2.90
C ILE A 7 4.43 -1.60 3.99
N GLU A 8 3.14 -1.77 4.26
CA GLU A 8 2.41 -1.05 5.31
C GLU A 8 1.59 -2.03 6.16
N LEU A 9 2.05 -2.24 7.38
CA LEU A 9 1.36 -3.07 8.37
C LEU A 9 0.56 -2.16 9.30
N VAL A 10 -0.75 -2.08 9.05
CA VAL A 10 -1.67 -1.24 9.83
C VAL A 10 -1.87 -1.84 11.23
N PRO A 11 -1.84 -1.05 12.31
CA PRO A 11 -2.17 -1.54 13.65
C PRO A 11 -3.54 -2.21 13.68
N LYS A 12 -3.69 -3.31 14.44
CA LYS A 12 -4.95 -4.09 14.49
C LYS A 12 -6.17 -3.24 14.85
N THR A 13 -5.99 -2.25 15.72
CA THR A 13 -7.03 -1.31 16.17
C THR A 13 -7.49 -0.32 15.09
N SER A 14 -6.74 -0.22 13.99
CA SER A 14 -6.99 0.69 12.87
C SER A 14 -7.43 -0.03 11.60
N TRP A 15 -7.57 -1.35 11.64
CA TRP A 15 -8.09 -2.11 10.52
C TRP A 15 -9.52 -1.65 10.17
N TYR A 16 -9.78 -1.57 8.86
CA TYR A 16 -11.06 -1.14 8.28
C TYR A 16 -11.48 0.32 8.56
N LYS A 17 -10.64 1.13 9.22
CA LYS A 17 -10.83 2.58 9.35
C LYS A 17 -10.21 3.29 8.15
N ASN A 18 -11.02 3.55 7.13
CA ASN A 18 -10.60 4.16 5.86
C ASN A 18 -11.56 5.28 5.45
N VAL A 19 -11.15 6.15 4.53
CA VAL A 19 -11.93 7.28 4.03
C VAL A 19 -13.27 6.82 3.48
N ARG A 20 -13.31 5.70 2.74
CA ARG A 20 -14.56 5.17 2.15
C ARG A 20 -15.63 4.76 3.18
N SER A 21 -15.28 4.59 4.47
CA SER A 21 -16.27 4.37 5.52
C SER A 21 -16.83 5.67 6.12
N HIS A 22 -16.26 6.82 5.76
CA HIS A 22 -16.61 8.15 6.28
C HIS A 22 -17.23 9.08 5.23
N VAL A 23 -17.37 8.62 3.98
CA VAL A 23 -17.97 9.39 2.88
C VAL A 23 -18.97 8.52 2.13
N SER A 24 -19.86 9.14 1.37
CA SER A 24 -20.76 8.40 0.47
C SER A 24 -19.97 7.68 -0.63
N LYS A 25 -20.61 6.70 -1.27
CA LYS A 25 -19.98 5.96 -2.38
C LYS A 25 -19.64 6.91 -3.54
N GLU A 26 -20.53 7.85 -3.83
CA GLU A 26 -20.39 8.84 -4.91
C GLU A 26 -19.23 9.79 -4.62
N GLU A 27 -19.08 10.23 -3.36
CA GLU A 27 -17.94 11.03 -2.93
C GLU A 27 -16.63 10.25 -3.01
N TRP A 28 -16.63 8.99 -2.56
CA TRP A 28 -15.47 8.12 -2.69
C TRP A 28 -15.06 7.93 -4.15
N ASP A 29 -16.03 7.68 -5.04
CA ASP A 29 -15.80 7.53 -6.48
C ASP A 29 -15.22 8.80 -7.09
N ARG A 30 -15.71 9.98 -6.69
CA ARG A 30 -15.15 11.27 -7.11
C ARG A 30 -13.71 11.45 -6.62
N LEU A 31 -13.45 11.20 -5.33
CA LEU A 31 -12.12 11.36 -4.73
C LEU A 31 -11.08 10.48 -5.43
N ARG A 32 -11.37 9.18 -5.58
CA ARG A 32 -10.43 8.25 -6.22
C ARG A 32 -10.17 8.60 -7.69
N ASN A 33 -11.18 9.07 -8.43
CA ASN A 33 -11.00 9.45 -9.84
C ASN A 33 -10.09 10.67 -9.99
N ILE A 34 -10.18 11.67 -9.10
CA ILE A 34 -9.24 12.81 -9.08
C ILE A 34 -7.80 12.33 -8.92
N ILE A 35 -7.56 11.36 -8.03
CA ILE A 35 -6.23 10.77 -7.81
C ILE A 35 -5.75 10.02 -9.06
N TYR A 36 -6.63 9.25 -9.71
CA TYR A 36 -6.30 8.50 -10.91
C TYR A 36 -5.96 9.41 -12.10
N GLU A 37 -6.74 10.45 -12.31
CA GLU A 37 -6.53 11.45 -13.37
C GLU A 37 -5.22 12.22 -13.16
N ARG A 38 -4.97 12.69 -11.93
CA ARG A 38 -3.71 13.36 -11.57
C ARG A 38 -2.50 12.48 -11.87
N ALA A 39 -2.61 11.19 -11.60
CA ALA A 39 -1.55 10.21 -11.86
C ALA A 39 -1.48 9.76 -13.32
N GLY A 40 -2.30 10.28 -14.24
CA GLY A 40 -2.32 9.81 -15.63
C GLY A 40 -2.66 8.32 -15.77
N TRP A 41 -3.40 7.77 -14.79
CA TRP A 41 -3.75 6.35 -14.71
C TRP A 41 -2.53 5.41 -14.72
N VAL A 42 -1.38 5.85 -14.17
CA VAL A 42 -0.19 5.02 -13.91
C VAL A 42 0.12 4.96 -12.43
N CYS A 43 0.79 3.89 -12.00
CA CYS A 43 1.29 3.77 -10.64
C CYS A 43 2.30 4.89 -10.33
N GLU A 44 2.05 5.68 -9.28
CA GLU A 44 2.94 6.75 -8.84
C GLU A 44 4.25 6.22 -8.20
N ILE A 45 4.38 4.91 -7.96
CA ILE A 45 5.61 4.26 -7.45
C ILE A 45 6.44 3.64 -8.58
N CYS A 46 5.85 2.73 -9.36
CA CYS A 46 6.60 1.93 -10.34
C CYS A 46 6.31 2.29 -11.81
N GLY A 47 5.38 3.21 -12.08
CA GLY A 47 4.91 3.56 -13.43
C GLY A 47 4.05 2.49 -14.11
N GLY A 48 3.84 1.32 -13.48
CA GLY A 48 3.07 0.20 -14.03
C GLY A 48 1.55 0.41 -14.02
N LYS A 49 0.84 -0.53 -14.65
CA LYS A 49 -0.62 -0.62 -14.68
C LYS A 49 -1.10 -2.05 -14.46
N GLY A 50 -2.26 -2.22 -13.85
CA GLY A 50 -2.92 -3.53 -13.75
C GLY A 50 -3.59 -3.98 -15.05
N ARG A 51 -3.88 -5.28 -15.15
CA ARG A 51 -4.53 -5.88 -16.34
C ARG A 51 -6.02 -5.59 -16.43
N LYS A 52 -6.75 -5.69 -15.31
CA LYS A 52 -8.21 -5.52 -15.26
C LYS A 52 -8.60 -4.05 -15.03
N TRP A 53 -7.86 -3.36 -14.17
CA TRP A 53 -7.93 -1.92 -13.98
C TRP A 53 -6.51 -1.37 -13.83
N PRO A 54 -6.24 -0.14 -14.29
CA PRO A 54 -4.88 0.39 -14.35
C PRO A 54 -4.30 0.67 -12.96
N VAL A 55 -5.08 1.28 -12.07
CA VAL A 55 -4.64 1.74 -10.74
C VAL A 55 -5.74 1.60 -9.69
N GLU A 56 -5.33 1.60 -8.43
CA GLU A 56 -6.14 1.57 -7.21
C GLU A 56 -5.74 2.77 -6.33
N CYS A 57 -6.71 3.34 -5.62
CA CYS A 57 -6.48 4.46 -4.71
C CYS A 57 -6.04 3.90 -3.37
N HIS A 58 -4.86 4.30 -2.92
CA HIS A 58 -4.28 3.89 -1.67
C HIS A 58 -4.12 5.10 -0.74
N GLU A 59 -4.45 4.90 0.53
CA GLU A 59 -4.36 5.92 1.56
C GLU A 59 -3.01 5.84 2.25
N VAL A 60 -2.29 6.96 2.31
CA VAL A 60 -1.04 7.07 3.04
C VAL A 60 -1.34 7.70 4.39
N TRP A 61 -1.14 6.92 5.44
CA TRP A 61 -1.44 7.30 6.82
C TRP A 61 -0.15 7.62 7.59
N LEU A 62 -0.23 8.63 8.45
CA LEU A 62 0.75 8.89 9.52
C LEU A 62 0.12 8.49 10.85
N TYR A 63 0.86 7.75 11.65
CA TYR A 63 0.46 7.31 12.99
C TYR A 63 1.31 8.05 14.03
N ASP A 64 0.63 8.71 14.96
CA ASP A 64 1.23 9.32 16.15
C ASP A 64 0.79 8.49 17.36
N ASP A 65 1.70 7.63 17.84
CA ASP A 65 1.42 6.69 18.93
C ASP A 65 1.36 7.38 20.30
N GLU A 66 1.99 8.56 20.46
CA GLU A 66 1.93 9.33 21.72
C GLU A 66 0.56 9.98 21.91
N ARG A 67 -0.01 10.52 20.81
CA ARG A 67 -1.32 11.19 20.81
C ARG A 67 -2.46 10.29 20.39
N TYR A 68 -2.17 9.05 19.97
CA TYR A 68 -3.11 8.09 19.41
C TYR A 68 -3.90 8.66 18.21
N VAL A 69 -3.21 9.39 17.32
CA VAL A 69 -3.81 10.01 16.14
C VAL A 69 -3.41 9.26 14.87
N GLN A 70 -4.41 8.85 14.09
CA GLN A 70 -4.24 8.42 12.71
C GLN A 70 -4.59 9.58 11.78
N LYS A 71 -3.60 10.12 11.07
CA LYS A 71 -3.77 11.24 10.15
C LYS A 71 -3.67 10.78 8.70
N LEU A 72 -4.67 11.09 7.88
CA LEU A 72 -4.56 10.91 6.43
C LEU A 72 -3.58 11.96 5.89
N GLU A 73 -2.43 11.52 5.40
CA GLU A 73 -1.44 12.44 4.82
C GLU A 73 -1.79 12.75 3.37
N ARG A 74 -2.04 11.71 2.57
CA ARG A 74 -2.43 11.84 1.17
C ARG A 74 -3.06 10.55 0.65
N MET A 75 -3.60 10.62 -0.56
CA MET A 75 -3.96 9.46 -1.37
C MET A 75 -3.06 9.38 -2.61
N ILE A 76 -2.77 8.15 -3.03
CA ILE A 76 -1.84 7.83 -4.12
C ILE A 76 -2.44 6.76 -5.05
N ALA A 77 -2.22 6.87 -6.35
CA ALA A 77 -2.60 5.88 -7.35
C ALA A 77 -1.51 4.81 -7.47
N LEU A 78 -1.87 3.55 -7.20
CA LEU A 78 -0.94 2.41 -7.28
C LEU A 78 -1.44 1.39 -8.29
N CYS A 79 -0.54 0.72 -9.02
CA CYS A 79 -0.97 -0.50 -9.73
C CYS A 79 -1.36 -1.58 -8.71
N PRO A 80 -2.18 -2.57 -9.11
CA PRO A 80 -2.63 -3.62 -8.18
C PRO A 80 -1.51 -4.41 -7.52
N GLU A 81 -0.37 -4.59 -8.20
CA GLU A 81 0.78 -5.29 -7.62
C GLU A 81 1.48 -4.46 -6.54
N CYS A 82 1.70 -3.15 -6.75
CA CYS A 82 2.22 -2.25 -5.72
C CYS A 82 1.26 -2.12 -4.54
N HIS A 83 -0.05 -2.07 -4.80
CA HIS A 83 -1.05 -2.01 -3.76
C HIS A 83 -1.11 -3.29 -2.92
N GLU A 84 -0.95 -4.47 -3.55
CA GLU A 84 -0.85 -5.74 -2.83
C GLU A 84 0.41 -5.82 -1.96
N VAL A 85 1.52 -5.20 -2.37
CA VAL A 85 2.73 -5.05 -1.53
C VAL A 85 2.49 -4.15 -0.34
N LYS A 86 1.80 -3.01 -0.52
CA LYS A 86 1.42 -2.15 0.61
C LYS A 86 0.63 -2.95 1.65
N HIS A 87 -0.28 -3.81 1.20
CA HIS A 87 -1.06 -4.68 2.08
C HIS A 87 -0.49 -6.11 2.19
N ILE A 88 0.83 -6.28 2.35
CA ILE A 88 1.45 -7.62 2.37
C ILE A 88 0.92 -8.54 3.47
N GLY A 89 0.50 -7.99 4.63
CA GLY A 89 -0.16 -8.77 5.69
C GLY A 89 -1.45 -9.43 5.21
N LEU A 90 -2.29 -8.68 4.49
CA LEU A 90 -3.49 -9.23 3.86
C LEU A 90 -3.15 -10.18 2.70
N ALA A 91 -2.11 -9.86 1.93
CA ALA A 91 -1.61 -10.76 0.87
C ALA A 91 -1.17 -12.11 1.45
N SER A 92 -0.52 -12.13 2.62
CA SER A 92 -0.14 -13.35 3.34
C SER A 92 -1.33 -14.21 3.72
N VAL A 93 -2.35 -13.62 4.35
CA VAL A 93 -3.62 -14.30 4.68
C VAL A 93 -4.29 -14.91 3.43
N ARG A 94 -4.12 -14.27 2.27
CA ARG A 94 -4.66 -14.73 0.98
C ARG A 94 -3.75 -15.71 0.23
N GLY A 95 -2.62 -16.13 0.79
CA GLY A 95 -1.65 -17.02 0.15
C GLY A 95 -0.84 -16.38 -0.98
N LYS A 96 -0.72 -15.05 -0.99
CA LYS A 96 -0.09 -14.24 -2.05
C LYS A 96 1.20 -13.50 -1.65
N GLN A 97 1.72 -13.76 -0.45
CA GLN A 97 2.90 -13.07 0.07
C GLN A 97 4.11 -13.21 -0.84
N PHE A 98 4.34 -14.38 -1.43
CA PHE A 98 5.48 -14.59 -2.32
C PHE A 98 5.40 -13.72 -3.58
N GLN A 99 4.21 -13.58 -4.18
CA GLN A 99 3.98 -12.74 -5.35
C GLN A 99 4.21 -11.26 -5.02
N ALA A 100 3.70 -10.80 -3.87
CA ALA A 100 3.94 -9.46 -3.38
C ALA A 100 5.45 -9.21 -3.14
N MET A 101 6.13 -10.11 -2.44
CA MET A 101 7.56 -9.98 -2.16
C MET A 101 8.42 -9.98 -3.43
N ARG A 102 8.04 -10.76 -4.45
CA ARG A 102 8.71 -10.73 -5.76
C ARG A 102 8.51 -9.38 -6.46
N HIS A 103 7.32 -8.79 -6.37
CA HIS A 103 7.07 -7.45 -6.91
C HIS A 103 7.86 -6.37 -6.15
N LEU A 104 7.91 -6.46 -4.82
CA LEU A 104 8.71 -5.61 -3.95
C LEU A 104 10.19 -5.63 -4.35
N SER A 105 10.77 -6.83 -4.49
CA SER A 105 12.14 -7.03 -4.97
C SER A 105 12.37 -6.37 -6.34
N LYS A 106 11.48 -6.63 -7.30
CA LYS A 106 11.56 -6.05 -8.66
C LYS A 106 11.56 -4.53 -8.65
N VAL A 107 10.62 -3.90 -7.94
CA VAL A 107 10.47 -2.43 -7.94
C VAL A 107 11.65 -1.76 -7.27
N ASN A 108 12.20 -2.36 -6.21
CA ASN A 108 13.32 -1.80 -5.47
C ASN A 108 14.70 -2.19 -6.04
N GLY A 109 14.78 -3.10 -7.01
CA GLY A 109 16.05 -3.66 -7.48
C GLY A 109 16.78 -4.47 -6.41
N TRP A 110 16.04 -5.09 -5.48
CA TRP A 110 16.58 -5.90 -4.39
C TRP A 110 16.71 -7.36 -4.80
N SER A 111 17.62 -8.10 -4.14
CA SER A 111 17.55 -9.56 -4.19
C SER A 111 16.28 -10.06 -3.49
N MET A 112 15.87 -11.30 -3.79
CA MET A 112 14.75 -11.92 -3.08
C MET A 112 15.05 -12.13 -1.59
N GLU A 113 16.32 -12.31 -1.23
CA GLU A 113 16.77 -12.46 0.15
C GLU A 113 16.64 -11.12 0.91
N ASP A 114 17.07 -10.01 0.31
CA ASP A 114 16.90 -8.67 0.91
C ASP A 114 15.42 -8.33 1.09
N ALA A 115 14.57 -8.64 0.10
CA ALA A 115 13.13 -8.43 0.20
C ALA A 115 12.52 -9.27 1.33
N ARG A 116 12.97 -10.51 1.52
CA ARG A 116 12.54 -11.36 2.63
C ARG A 116 12.96 -10.78 3.98
N HIS A 117 14.23 -10.43 4.16
CA HIS A 117 14.74 -9.85 5.39
C HIS A 117 14.03 -8.53 5.74
N TYR A 118 13.75 -7.68 4.75
CA TYR A 118 12.98 -6.45 4.96
C TYR A 118 11.56 -6.75 5.44
N VAL A 119 10.85 -7.68 4.80
CA VAL A 119 9.49 -8.05 5.19
C VAL A 119 9.47 -8.63 6.61
N GLU A 120 10.39 -9.54 6.93
CA GLU A 120 10.54 -10.14 8.26
C GLU A 120 10.77 -9.06 9.32
N ALA A 121 11.72 -8.14 9.11
CA ALA A 121 12.01 -7.05 10.04
C ALA A 121 10.78 -6.14 10.28
N CYS A 122 10.00 -5.84 9.24
CA CYS A 122 8.78 -5.05 9.40
C CYS A 122 7.69 -5.80 10.19
N PHE A 123 7.52 -7.11 9.98
CA PHE A 123 6.56 -7.91 10.77
C PHE A 123 6.99 -8.04 12.24
N GLU A 124 8.29 -8.20 12.50
CA GLU A 124 8.83 -8.20 13.86
C GLU A 124 8.53 -6.88 14.56
N GLN A 125 8.79 -5.75 13.90
CA GLN A 125 8.46 -4.42 14.45
C GLN A 125 6.96 -4.28 14.73
N TRP A 126 6.09 -4.71 13.81
CA TRP A 126 4.64 -4.64 13.99
C TRP A 126 4.09 -5.54 15.10
N SER A 127 4.80 -6.63 15.43
CA SER A 127 4.39 -7.59 16.46
C SER A 127 4.73 -7.17 17.89
N ARG A 128 5.56 -6.13 18.06
CA ARG A 128 5.92 -5.54 19.36
C ARG A 128 4.79 -4.64 19.85
#